data_AF-A0A351TFH4-F1
#
_entry.id   AF-A0A351TFH4-F1
#
_cell.length_a   1.000
_cell.length_b   1.000
_cell.length_c   1.000
_cell.angle_alpha   90.00
_cell.angle_beta   90.00
_cell.angle_gamma   90.00
#
_symmetry.space_group_name_H-M   'P 1'
#
loop_
_entity.id
_entity.type
_entity.pdbx_description
1 polymer ?
#
loop_
_entity_poly.entity_id
_entity_poly.type
_entity_poly.pdbx_seq_one_letter_code
_entity_poly.pdbx_strand_id
1 'polypeptide(L)'
;QLFTLAGILAFTDKLIDEETADRIRRMIEMTKVARIFEEEKLQALAKAEEEKKLALAKAEEEKETALARAEEEKETALAKAEEENKLNLAREKRECVLKMIRKSYPSEEIASIVSGFTLDEIDAMRREISARQV
;
A
#
# COMPACT_ATOMS: atom_id res chain seq x y z
N GLN A 1 -69.72 -36.02 -1.97
CA GLN A 1 -68.36 -35.59 -1.55
C GLN A 1 -67.67 -34.72 -2.60
N LEU A 2 -67.90 -34.91 -3.92
CA LEU A 2 -67.38 -34.02 -4.98
C LEU A 2 -67.66 -32.53 -4.74
N PHE A 3 -68.86 -32.19 -4.27
CA PHE A 3 -69.26 -30.80 -4.03
C PHE A 3 -68.41 -30.11 -2.96
N THR A 4 -67.98 -30.85 -1.93
CA THR A 4 -67.13 -30.33 -0.85
C THR A 4 -65.70 -30.10 -1.33
N LEU A 5 -65.15 -31.04 -2.12
CA LEU A 5 -63.82 -30.91 -2.73
C LEU A 5 -63.75 -29.73 -3.72
N ALA A 6 -64.78 -29.55 -4.55
CA ALA A 6 -64.86 -28.42 -5.48
C ALA A 6 -64.98 -27.08 -4.75
N GLY A 7 -65.76 -27.02 -3.66
CA GLY A 7 -65.87 -25.84 -2.81
C GLY A 7 -64.55 -25.48 -2.12
N ILE A 8 -63.82 -26.47 -1.60
CA ILE A 8 -62.48 -26.27 -1.02
C ILE A 8 -61.51 -25.76 -2.10
N LEU A 9 -61.45 -26.41 -3.27
CA LEU A 9 -60.54 -26.05 -4.36
C LEU A 9 -60.73 -24.62 -4.87
N ALA A 10 -61.98 -24.20 -5.11
CA ALA A 10 -62.31 -22.84 -5.55
C ALA A 10 -62.03 -21.78 -4.45
N PHE A 11 -62.03 -22.19 -3.19
CA PHE A 11 -61.67 -21.33 -2.07
C PHE A 11 -60.15 -21.20 -1.93
N THR A 12 -59.39 -22.29 -2.08
CA THR A 12 -57.92 -22.23 -2.07
C THR A 12 -57.37 -21.42 -3.24
N ASP A 13 -58.00 -21.49 -4.42
CA ASP A 13 -57.61 -20.70 -5.62
C ASP A 13 -57.67 -19.18 -5.39
N LYS A 14 -58.51 -18.71 -4.46
CA LYS A 14 -58.59 -17.28 -4.08
C LYS A 14 -57.72 -16.90 -2.88
N LEU A 15 -57.29 -17.87 -2.07
CA LEU A 15 -56.54 -17.62 -0.84
C LEU A 15 -55.03 -17.82 -0.99
N ILE A 16 -54.61 -18.70 -1.90
CA ILE A 16 -53.20 -19.01 -2.12
C ILE A 16 -52.75 -18.27 -3.38
N ASP A 17 -51.75 -17.42 -3.22
CA ASP A 17 -51.02 -16.77 -4.30
C ASP A 17 -50.13 -17.77 -5.07
N GLU A 18 -49.85 -17.47 -6.34
CA GLU A 18 -49.11 -18.34 -7.24
C GLU A 18 -47.71 -18.72 -6.71
N GLU A 19 -47.00 -17.76 -6.09
CA GLU A 19 -45.68 -18.00 -5.49
C GLU A 19 -45.75 -18.97 -4.30
N THR A 20 -46.75 -18.82 -3.42
CA THR A 20 -46.99 -19.77 -2.33
C THR A 20 -47.42 -21.14 -2.84
N ALA A 21 -48.25 -21.21 -3.88
CA ALA A 21 -48.66 -22.47 -4.50
C ALA A 21 -47.47 -23.22 -5.10
N ASP A 22 -46.57 -22.53 -5.79
CA ASP A 22 -45.35 -23.09 -6.36
C ASP A 22 -44.36 -23.53 -5.29
N ARG A 23 -44.24 -22.77 -4.19
CA ARG A 23 -43.44 -23.17 -3.04
C ARG A 23 -43.97 -24.43 -2.36
N ILE A 24 -45.30 -24.55 -2.21
CA ILE A 24 -45.95 -25.74 -1.67
C ILE A 24 -45.72 -26.93 -2.61
N ARG A 25 -45.90 -26.74 -3.92
CA ARG A 25 -45.67 -27.76 -4.94
C ARG A 25 -44.22 -28.25 -4.90
N ARG A 26 -43.26 -27.35 -4.91
CA ARG A 26 -41.83 -27.68 -4.78
C ARG A 26 -41.52 -28.38 -3.47
N MET A 27 -42.16 -27.99 -2.37
CA MET A 27 -41.96 -28.64 -1.07
C MET A 27 -42.56 -30.06 -1.01
N ILE A 28 -43.68 -30.30 -1.70
CA ILE A 28 -44.30 -31.63 -1.83
C ILE A 28 -43.51 -32.52 -2.78
N GLU A 29 -42.99 -31.95 -3.87
CA GLU A 29 -42.17 -32.66 -4.87
C GLU A 29 -40.78 -33.01 -4.33
N MET A 30 -40.21 -32.18 -3.43
CA MET A 30 -38.91 -32.45 -2.83
C MET A 30 -38.99 -33.46 -1.70
N THR A 31 -38.14 -34.48 -1.76
CA THR A 31 -37.95 -35.41 -0.65
C THR A 31 -37.17 -34.75 0.48
N LYS A 32 -37.33 -35.27 1.71
CA LYS A 32 -36.56 -34.82 2.88
C LYS A 32 -35.04 -34.81 2.60
N VAL A 33 -34.55 -35.74 1.79
CA VAL A 33 -33.14 -35.82 1.38
C VAL A 33 -32.76 -34.71 0.40
N ALA A 34 -33.61 -34.41 -0.59
CA ALA A 34 -33.38 -33.31 -1.52
C ALA A 34 -33.29 -31.96 -0.81
N ARG A 35 -34.13 -31.74 0.21
CA ARG A 35 -34.11 -30.52 1.03
C ARG A 35 -32.82 -30.37 1.84
N ILE A 36 -32.36 -31.45 2.47
CA ILE A 36 -31.09 -31.45 3.21
C ILE A 36 -29.93 -31.12 2.27
N PHE A 37 -29.92 -31.69 1.06
CA PHE A 37 -28.86 -31.44 0.08
C PHE A 37 -28.86 -29.99 -0.42
N GLU A 38 -30.04 -29.39 -0.63
CA GLU A 38 -30.16 -27.98 -1.02
C GLU A 38 -29.68 -27.05 0.11
N GLU A 39 -30.02 -27.35 1.37
CA GLU A 39 -29.55 -26.63 2.55
C GLU A 39 -28.03 -26.75 2.75
N GLU A 40 -27.46 -27.94 2.62
CA GLU A 40 -26.00 -28.15 2.71
C GLU A 40 -25.25 -27.40 1.61
N LYS A 41 -25.79 -27.42 0.38
CA LYS A 41 -25.21 -26.66 -0.74
C LYS A 41 -25.21 -25.16 -0.46
N LEU A 42 -26.31 -24.62 0.07
CA LEU A 42 -26.40 -23.20 0.43
C LEU A 42 -25.43 -22.85 1.57
N GLN A 43 -25.31 -23.71 2.59
CA GLN A 43 -24.34 -23.51 3.68
C GLN A 43 -22.89 -23.58 3.20
N ALA A 44 -22.57 -24.49 2.28
CA ALA A 44 -21.24 -24.58 1.69
C ALA A 44 -20.90 -23.33 0.86
N LEU A 45 -21.87 -22.80 0.10
CA LEU A 45 -21.69 -21.56 -0.64
C LEU A 45 -21.50 -20.36 0.29
N ALA A 46 -22.28 -20.25 1.37
CA ALA A 46 -22.16 -19.18 2.35
C ALA A 46 -20.79 -19.20 3.04
N LYS A 47 -20.32 -20.37 3.49
CA LYS A 47 -18.98 -20.54 4.08
C LYS A 47 -17.88 -20.17 3.10
N ALA A 48 -17.99 -20.61 1.85
CA ALA A 48 -17.02 -20.26 0.81
C ALA A 48 -17.00 -18.75 0.51
N GLU A 49 -18.15 -18.07 0.59
CA GLU A 49 -18.24 -16.62 0.42
C GLU A 49 -17.61 -15.89 1.62
N GLU A 50 -17.87 -16.33 2.84
CA GLU A 50 -17.24 -15.79 4.04
C GLU A 50 -15.71 -15.96 4.04
N GLU A 51 -15.22 -17.15 3.69
CA GLU A 51 -13.78 -17.41 3.55
C GLU A 51 -13.14 -16.52 2.49
N LYS A 52 -13.82 -16.31 1.35
CA LYS A 52 -13.36 -15.36 0.32
C LYS A 52 -13.33 -13.92 0.83
N LYS A 53 -14.35 -13.47 1.55
CA LYS A 53 -14.39 -12.12 2.15
C LYS A 53 -13.27 -11.94 3.16
N LEU A 54 -13.03 -12.93 4.01
CA LEU A 54 -11.92 -12.90 4.98
C LEU A 54 -10.56 -12.91 4.30
N ALA A 55 -10.38 -13.70 3.24
CA ALA A 55 -9.13 -13.73 2.46
C ALA A 55 -8.89 -12.39 1.74
N LEU A 56 -9.93 -11.78 1.19
CA LEU A 56 -9.84 -10.47 0.55
C LEU A 56 -9.49 -9.38 1.57
N ALA A 57 -10.14 -9.35 2.74
CA ALA A 57 -9.84 -8.39 3.79
C ALA A 57 -8.39 -8.48 4.27
N LYS A 58 -7.89 -9.70 4.51
CA LYS A 58 -6.48 -9.91 4.88
C LYS A 58 -5.52 -9.47 3.78
N ALA A 59 -5.85 -9.74 2.52
CA ALA A 59 -5.03 -9.32 1.39
C ALA A 59 -5.02 -7.80 1.20
N GLU A 60 -6.10 -7.10 1.55
CA GLU A 60 -6.15 -5.63 1.56
C GLU A 60 -5.30 -5.05 2.69
N GLU A 61 -5.43 -5.57 3.92
CA GLU A 61 -4.59 -5.15 5.06
C GLU A 61 -3.09 -5.38 4.79
N GLU A 62 -2.71 -6.52 4.21
CA GLU A 62 -1.33 -6.79 3.82
C GLU A 62 -0.82 -5.82 2.73
N LYS A 63 -1.68 -5.47 1.76
CA LYS A 63 -1.32 -4.47 0.74
C LYS A 63 -1.15 -3.09 1.33
N GLU A 64 -2.03 -2.65 2.21
CA GLU A 64 -1.93 -1.34 2.86
C GLU A 64 -0.66 -1.24 3.71
N THR A 65 -0.36 -2.26 4.52
CA THR A 65 0.88 -2.29 5.31
C THR A 65 2.14 -2.37 4.45
N ALA A 66 2.11 -3.09 3.34
CA ALA A 66 3.23 -3.14 2.39
C ALA A 66 3.44 -1.79 1.69
N LEU A 67 2.37 -1.09 1.31
CA LEU A 67 2.44 0.24 0.71
C LEU A 67 2.99 1.27 1.70
N ALA A 68 2.50 1.28 2.94
CA ALA A 68 3.00 2.18 3.98
C ALA A 68 4.50 2.00 4.24
N ARG A 69 4.97 0.75 4.35
CA ARG A 69 6.41 0.47 4.50
C ARG A 69 7.22 0.91 3.28
N ALA A 70 6.70 0.69 2.08
CA ALA A 70 7.37 1.11 0.85
C ALA A 70 7.47 2.64 0.72
N GLU A 71 6.49 3.38 1.24
CA GLU A 71 6.53 4.85 1.29
C GLU A 71 7.56 5.34 2.33
N GLU A 72 7.56 4.79 3.54
CA GLU A 72 8.56 5.12 4.58
C GLU A 72 9.99 4.80 4.12
N GLU A 73 10.21 3.67 3.45
CA GLU A 73 11.52 3.33 2.87
C GLU A 73 11.94 4.31 1.77
N LYS A 74 11.02 4.75 0.92
CA LYS A 74 11.32 5.75 -0.11
C LYS A 74 11.66 7.11 0.50
N GLU A 75 10.91 7.57 1.49
CA GLU A 75 11.18 8.84 2.17
C GLU A 75 12.54 8.82 2.87
N THR A 76 12.84 7.75 3.60
CA THR A 76 14.14 7.61 4.27
C THR A 76 15.31 7.46 3.29
N ALA A 77 15.10 6.80 2.15
CA ALA A 77 16.10 6.70 1.08
C ALA A 77 16.35 8.07 0.43
N LEU A 78 15.29 8.84 0.15
CA LEU A 78 15.40 10.20 -0.39
C LEU A 78 16.14 11.12 0.58
N ALA A 79 15.78 11.11 1.87
CA ALA A 79 16.45 11.92 2.88
C ALA A 79 17.96 11.59 3.00
N LYS A 80 18.32 10.30 2.98
CA LYS A 80 19.73 9.87 2.98
C LYS A 80 20.46 10.30 1.70
N ALA A 81 19.82 10.20 0.55
CA ALA A 81 20.39 10.61 -0.73
C ALA A 81 20.62 12.14 -0.79
N GLU A 82 19.69 12.93 -0.25
CA GLU A 82 19.85 14.38 -0.15
C GLU A 82 21.00 14.78 0.77
N GLU A 83 21.10 14.15 1.94
CA GLU A 83 22.22 14.38 2.87
C GLU A 83 23.57 13.97 2.24
N GLU A 84 23.63 12.83 1.58
CA GLU A 84 24.83 12.40 0.86
C GLU A 84 25.22 13.37 -0.25
N ASN A 85 24.25 13.87 -1.02
CA ASN A 85 24.48 14.90 -2.04
C ASN A 85 24.99 16.22 -1.45
N LYS A 86 24.44 16.68 -0.31
CA LYS A 86 24.94 17.88 0.40
C LYS A 86 26.38 17.70 0.85
N LEU A 87 26.72 16.53 1.42
CA LEU A 87 28.07 16.20 1.87
C LEU A 87 29.05 16.10 0.70
N ASN A 88 28.64 15.48 -0.41
CA ASN A 88 29.45 15.37 -1.62
C ASN A 88 29.72 16.76 -2.21
N LEU A 89 28.72 17.62 -2.32
CA LEU A 89 28.89 19.00 -2.77
C LEU A 89 29.86 19.78 -1.85
N ALA A 90 29.76 19.60 -0.54
CA ALA A 90 30.69 20.22 0.41
C ALA A 90 32.13 19.70 0.22
N ARG A 91 32.30 18.39 -0.01
CA ARG A 91 33.60 17.77 -0.30
C ARG A 91 34.20 18.27 -1.61
N GLU A 92 33.42 18.34 -2.67
CA GLU A 92 33.86 18.88 -3.97
C GLU A 92 34.31 20.33 -3.85
N LYS A 93 33.52 21.16 -3.14
CA LYS A 93 33.91 22.56 -2.87
C LYS A 93 35.22 22.64 -2.09
N ARG A 94 35.42 21.81 -1.06
CA ARG A 94 36.71 21.71 -0.33
C ARG A 94 37.85 21.29 -1.26
N GLU A 95 37.63 20.30 -2.10
CA GLU A 95 38.65 19.81 -3.04
C GLU A 95 39.04 20.87 -4.08
N CYS A 96 38.07 21.66 -4.57
CA CYS A 96 38.33 22.81 -5.42
C CYS A 96 39.23 23.85 -4.74
N VAL A 97 38.96 24.18 -3.48
CA VAL A 97 39.82 25.10 -2.70
C VAL A 97 41.23 24.54 -2.56
N LEU A 98 41.38 23.26 -2.21
CA LEU A 98 42.69 22.61 -2.09
C LEU A 98 43.48 22.63 -3.41
N LYS A 99 42.81 22.38 -4.54
CA LYS A 99 43.43 22.45 -5.88
C LYS A 99 43.90 23.86 -6.22
N MET A 100 43.16 24.91 -5.82
CA MET A 100 43.55 26.30 -6.04
C MET A 100 44.73 26.73 -5.15
N ILE A 101 44.77 26.29 -3.89
CA ILE A 101 45.92 26.54 -3.00
C ILE A 101 47.20 25.93 -3.60
N ARG A 102 47.14 24.70 -4.12
CA ARG A 102 48.28 24.06 -4.80
C ARG A 102 48.74 24.79 -6.05
N LYS A 103 47.84 25.47 -6.75
CA LYS A 103 48.13 26.30 -7.93
C LYS A 103 48.58 27.73 -7.56
N SER A 104 48.78 28.03 -6.28
CA SER A 104 49.26 29.33 -5.78
C SER A 104 48.34 30.52 -6.05
N TYR A 105 47.02 30.31 -6.10
CA TYR A 105 46.06 31.43 -6.13
C TYR A 105 46.06 32.17 -4.77
N PRO A 106 45.90 33.50 -4.72
CA PRO A 106 45.77 34.24 -3.46
C PRO A 106 44.46 33.93 -2.75
N SER A 107 44.46 34.00 -1.41
CA SER A 107 43.31 33.59 -0.58
C SER A 107 42.06 34.43 -0.83
N GLU A 108 42.23 35.70 -1.19
CA GLU A 108 41.13 36.63 -1.54
C GLU A 108 40.39 36.21 -2.82
N GLU A 109 41.13 35.76 -3.85
CA GLU A 109 40.54 35.28 -5.10
C GLU A 109 39.81 33.95 -4.90
N ILE A 110 40.35 33.06 -4.06
CA ILE A 110 39.72 31.77 -3.75
C ILE A 110 38.39 31.96 -3.02
N ALA A 111 38.32 32.89 -2.07
CA ALA A 111 37.10 33.24 -1.36
C ALA A 111 36.02 33.82 -2.30
N SER A 112 36.44 34.55 -3.34
CA SER A 112 35.54 35.10 -4.36
C SER A 112 35.00 34.02 -5.33
N ILE A 113 35.84 33.04 -5.68
CA ILE A 113 35.49 31.97 -6.64
C ILE A 113 34.63 30.87 -6.00
N VAL A 114 34.91 30.49 -4.75
CA VAL A 114 34.17 29.43 -4.05
C VAL A 114 33.32 30.04 -2.95
N SER A 115 32.07 30.33 -3.29
CA SER A 115 31.07 30.80 -2.34
C SER A 115 30.84 29.75 -1.23
N GLY A 116 31.17 30.09 0.00
CA GLY A 116 30.94 29.26 1.19
C GLY A 116 32.15 28.97 2.08
N PHE A 117 33.33 29.51 1.76
CA PHE A 117 34.50 29.48 2.65
C PHE A 117 34.89 30.89 3.08
N THR A 118 35.30 31.05 4.32
CA THR A 118 35.85 32.32 4.83
C THR A 118 37.34 32.45 4.52
N LEU A 119 37.85 33.69 4.47
CA LEU A 119 39.27 33.96 4.25
C LEU A 119 40.15 33.24 5.28
N ASP A 120 39.72 33.23 6.55
CA ASP A 120 40.40 32.56 7.66
C ASP A 120 40.45 31.04 7.49
N GLU A 121 39.37 30.42 6.99
CA GLU A 121 39.32 28.97 6.71
C GLU A 121 40.27 28.57 5.57
N ILE A 122 40.39 29.40 4.54
CA ILE A 122 41.29 29.16 3.40
C ILE A 122 42.74 29.29 3.84
N ASP A 123 43.08 30.28 4.67
CA ASP A 123 44.42 30.48 5.21
C ASP A 123 44.80 29.38 6.22
N ALA A 124 43.85 28.90 7.02
CA ALA A 124 44.06 27.73 7.86
C ALA A 124 44.38 26.49 7.02
N MET A 125 43.61 26.22 5.95
CA MET A 125 43.88 25.12 5.02
C MET A 125 45.26 25.25 4.34
N ARG A 126 45.68 26.48 4.01
CA ARG A 126 47.02 26.75 3.46
C ARG A 126 48.12 26.41 4.46
N ARG A 127 47.97 26.80 5.73
CA ARG A 127 48.93 26.46 6.80
C ARG A 127 49.03 24.96 7.03
N GLU A 128 47.91 24.25 7.03
CA GLU A 128 47.89 22.78 7.17
C GLU A 128 48.57 22.07 6.00
N ILE A 129 48.35 22.52 4.75
CA ILE A 129 49.02 21.93 3.58
C ILE A 129 50.52 22.17 3.63
N SER A 130 50.97 23.39 3.95
CA SER A 130 52.39 23.72 4.08
C SER A 130 53.05 22.96 5.22
N ALA A 131 52.36 22.75 6.34
CA ALA A 131 52.85 21.96 7.48
C ALA A 131 52.96 20.45 7.17
N ARG A 132 52.17 19.93 6.22
CA ARG A 132 52.22 18.53 5.75
C ARG A 132 53.24 18.27 4.64
N GLN A 133 53.81 19.32 4.04
CA GLN A 133 54.81 19.23 2.96
C GLN A 133 56.27 19.36 3.45
N VAL A 134 56.49 19.65 4.73
CA VAL A 134 57.81 19.61 5.41
C VAL A 134 58.03 18.24 6.03
#